data_AF-A0A957E4C2-F1
#
_entry.id   AF-A0A957E4C2-F1
#
_cell.length_a   1.000
_cell.length_b   1.000
_cell.length_c   1.000
_cell.angle_alpha   90.00
_cell.angle_beta   90.00
_cell.angle_gamma   90.00
#
_symmetry.space_group_name_H-M   'P 1'
#
loop_
_entity.id
_entity.type
_entity.pdbx_description
1 polymer ?
#
loop_
_entity_poly.entity_id
_entity_poly.type
_entity_poly.pdbx_seq_one_letter_code
_entity_poly.pdbx_strand_id
1 'polypeptide(L)'
;AIAASCILTGLAFNRIVDWSKMKGWAWETAVLTLIGLLLLVQANKMFHMPTHTPTLAAIAQAFGRPTEIMSAPQTSCSAPRDPIAIPYVDDAGVSLLGRPPNAADTAGGLAITELIKQGETAAFAEDAGFNLYLGRDVITNPTQLLNLYNNNAVDLTEMLAMLDMQAFDTIVLRAQFYPPPVLEMIGQRYETTDLVEMNGFVYCIMRPRSS
;
A
#
# COMPACT_ATOMS: atom_id res chain seq x y z
N ALA A 1 10.13 -11.94 -7.64
CA ALA A 1 10.95 -11.19 -8.63
C ALA A 1 12.02 -10.32 -7.96
N ILE A 2 11.67 -9.40 -7.05
CA ILE A 2 12.63 -8.44 -6.44
C ILE A 2 13.81 -9.13 -5.74
N ALA A 3 13.56 -10.11 -4.87
CA ALA A 3 14.64 -10.84 -4.18
C ALA A 3 15.60 -11.54 -5.15
N ALA A 4 15.07 -12.17 -6.21
CA ALA A 4 15.88 -12.79 -7.26
C ALA A 4 16.72 -11.74 -8.01
N SER A 5 16.16 -10.58 -8.33
CA SER A 5 16.90 -9.48 -8.96
C SER A 5 18.01 -8.93 -8.07
N CYS A 6 17.79 -8.78 -6.76
CA CYS A 6 18.84 -8.36 -5.82
C CYS A 6 19.99 -9.39 -5.76
N ILE A 7 19.65 -10.68 -5.66
CA ILE A 7 20.64 -11.77 -5.63
C ILE A 7 21.44 -11.81 -6.93
N LEU A 8 20.77 -11.76 -8.08
CA LEU A 8 21.43 -11.82 -9.39
C LEU A 8 22.31 -10.60 -9.63
N THR A 9 21.87 -9.40 -9.26
CA THR A 9 22.69 -8.18 -9.36
C THR A 9 23.93 -8.27 -8.46
N GLY A 10 23.78 -8.74 -7.22
CA GLY A 10 24.92 -8.94 -6.31
C GLY A 10 25.94 -9.94 -6.85
N LEU A 11 25.47 -11.08 -7.37
CA LEU A 11 26.33 -12.09 -8.00
C LEU A 11 27.02 -11.55 -9.26
N ALA A 12 26.32 -10.78 -10.09
CA ALA A 12 26.87 -10.19 -11.29
C ALA A 12 27.97 -9.16 -10.97
N PHE A 13 27.70 -8.22 -10.05
CA PHE A 13 28.68 -7.23 -9.62
C PHE A 13 29.90 -7.87 -8.96
N ASN A 14 29.72 -8.89 -8.13
CA ASN A 14 30.84 -9.59 -7.50
C ASN A 14 31.77 -10.22 -8.56
N ARG A 15 31.21 -10.90 -9.57
CA ARG A 15 32.01 -11.48 -10.66
C ARG A 15 32.79 -10.42 -11.45
N ILE A 16 32.20 -9.26 -11.69
CA ILE A 16 32.85 -8.15 -12.43
C ILE A 16 33.99 -7.54 -11.58
N VAL A 17 33.79 -7.41 -10.27
CA VAL A 17 34.83 -6.93 -9.34
C VAL A 17 35.97 -7.95 -9.20
N ASP A 18 35.68 -9.24 -9.11
CA ASP A 18 36.73 -10.27 -9.06
C ASP A 18 37.56 -10.30 -10.36
N TRP A 19 36.90 -10.17 -11.51
CA TRP A 19 37.57 -10.05 -12.79
C TRP A 19 38.45 -8.78 -12.88
N SER A 20 37.99 -7.64 -12.35
CA SER A 20 38.73 -6.39 -12.41
C SER A 20 39.98 -6.42 -11.52
N LYS A 21 39.89 -7.04 -10.35
CA LYS A 21 41.05 -7.31 -9.47
C LYS A 21 42.13 -8.11 -10.18
N MET A 22 41.76 -9.13 -10.96
CA MET A 22 42.71 -9.91 -11.77
C MET A 22 43.39 -9.08 -12.87
N LYS A 23 42.77 -7.99 -13.33
CA LYS A 23 43.32 -7.09 -14.36
C LYS A 23 44.19 -5.97 -13.79
N GLY A 24 44.19 -5.78 -12.48
CA GLY A 24 45.02 -4.81 -11.77
C GLY A 24 44.25 -3.59 -11.27
N TRP A 25 44.90 -2.80 -10.41
CA TRP A 25 44.27 -1.74 -9.61
C TRP A 25 43.51 -0.68 -10.42
N ALA A 26 43.99 -0.33 -11.62
CA ALA A 26 43.31 0.66 -12.47
C ALA A 26 41.93 0.17 -12.95
N TRP A 27 41.82 -1.13 -13.26
CA TRP A 27 40.55 -1.75 -13.64
C TRP A 27 39.61 -1.89 -12.45
N GLU A 28 40.15 -2.22 -11.27
CA GLU A 28 39.38 -2.28 -10.04
C GLU A 28 38.75 -0.92 -9.72
N THR A 29 39.53 0.15 -9.71
CA THR A 29 39.03 1.52 -9.49
C THR A 29 37.98 1.88 -10.54
N ALA A 30 38.25 1.65 -11.83
CA ALA A 30 37.31 1.98 -12.90
C ALA A 30 35.96 1.25 -12.75
N VAL A 31 35.99 -0.05 -12.43
CA VAL A 31 34.77 -0.85 -12.21
C VAL A 31 34.00 -0.38 -10.98
N LEU A 32 34.68 -0.14 -9.85
CA LEU A 32 34.02 0.34 -8.62
C LEU A 32 33.38 1.71 -8.83
N THR A 33 34.07 2.63 -9.53
CA THR A 33 33.50 3.93 -9.91
C THR A 33 32.29 3.75 -10.81
N LEU A 34 32.35 2.88 -11.82
CA LEU A 34 31.22 2.65 -12.73
C LEU A 34 30.01 2.07 -12.00
N ILE A 35 30.21 1.10 -11.11
CA ILE A 35 29.14 0.54 -10.27
C ILE A 35 28.51 1.65 -9.41
N GLY A 36 29.33 2.48 -8.76
CA GLY A 36 28.85 3.63 -7.99
C GLY A 36 28.02 4.59 -8.82
N LEU A 37 28.48 4.95 -10.02
CA LEU A 37 27.73 5.80 -10.95
C LEU A 37 26.41 5.16 -11.40
N LEU A 38 26.40 3.85 -11.69
CA LEU A 38 25.17 3.13 -12.05
C LEU A 38 24.15 3.16 -10.91
N LEU A 39 24.59 2.95 -9.67
CA LEU A 39 23.72 3.03 -8.49
C LEU A 39 23.19 4.45 -8.28
N LEU A 40 23.99 5.49 -8.51
CA LEU A 40 23.52 6.89 -8.44
C LEU A 40 22.49 7.20 -9.54
N VAL A 41 22.70 6.70 -10.76
CA VAL A 41 21.71 6.84 -11.85
C VAL A 41 20.41 6.11 -11.49
N GLN A 42 20.50 4.91 -10.92
CA GLN A 42 19.33 4.17 -10.44
C GLN A 42 18.61 4.91 -9.32
N ALA A 43 19.34 5.42 -8.32
CA ALA A 43 18.78 6.17 -7.21
C ALA A 43 18.05 7.42 -7.70
N ASN A 44 18.59 8.13 -8.69
CA ASN A 44 17.90 9.27 -9.29
C ASN A 44 16.61 8.84 -10.02
N LYS A 45 16.58 7.66 -10.68
CA LYS A 45 15.35 7.16 -11.34
C LYS A 45 14.29 6.63 -10.37
N MET A 46 14.69 6.34 -9.13
CA MET A 46 13.83 5.84 -8.06
C MET A 46 13.77 6.90 -6.95
N PHE A 47 13.59 8.16 -7.33
CA PHE A 47 13.54 9.24 -6.35
C PHE A 47 12.20 9.22 -5.62
N HIS A 48 12.27 9.08 -4.30
CA HIS A 48 11.14 9.10 -3.39
C HIS A 48 11.45 10.07 -2.27
N MET A 49 10.62 11.10 -2.07
CA MET A 49 10.90 12.08 -1.03
C MET A 49 9.63 12.74 -0.50
N PRO A 50 9.39 12.73 0.82
CA PRO A 50 8.42 13.63 1.43
C PRO A 50 8.90 15.06 1.31
N THR A 51 8.02 15.97 0.90
CA THR A 51 8.33 17.40 0.66
C THR A 51 7.47 18.33 1.53
N HIS A 52 6.85 17.79 2.57
CA HIS A 52 5.96 18.51 3.49
C HIS A 52 6.66 19.54 4.39
N THR A 53 8.00 19.49 4.52
CA THR A 53 8.77 20.50 5.24
C THR A 53 9.55 21.39 4.27
N PRO A 54 9.81 22.67 4.62
CA PRO A 54 10.60 23.58 3.78
C PRO A 54 11.98 23.02 3.42
N THR A 55 12.65 22.36 4.37
CA THR A 55 13.98 21.77 4.14
C THR A 55 13.92 20.65 3.11
N LEU A 56 12.94 19.76 3.22
CA LEU A 56 12.82 18.63 2.30
C LEU A 56 12.37 19.08 0.90
N ALA A 57 11.46 20.07 0.83
CA ALA A 57 11.07 20.70 -0.42
C ALA A 57 12.26 21.38 -1.12
N ALA A 58 13.11 22.09 -0.38
CA ALA A 58 14.31 22.72 -0.93
C ALA A 58 15.31 21.68 -1.50
N ILE A 59 15.47 20.54 -0.83
CA ILE A 59 16.29 19.43 -1.34
C ILE A 59 15.70 18.89 -2.64
N ALA A 60 14.39 18.62 -2.69
CA ALA A 60 13.74 18.15 -3.93
C ALA A 60 13.96 19.14 -5.08
N GLN A 61 13.78 20.45 -4.84
CA GLN A 61 14.05 21.50 -5.84
C GLN A 61 15.51 21.53 -6.28
N ALA A 62 16.47 21.35 -5.36
CA ALA A 62 17.90 21.29 -5.69
C ALA A 62 18.24 20.10 -6.62
N PHE A 63 17.47 19.01 -6.55
CA PHE A 63 17.55 17.87 -7.48
C PHE A 63 16.67 18.04 -8.73
N GLY A 64 16.09 19.22 -8.96
CA GLY A 64 15.22 19.50 -10.11
C GLY A 64 13.88 18.75 -10.06
N ARG A 65 13.42 18.39 -8.86
CA ARG A 65 12.16 17.67 -8.63
C ARG A 65 11.04 18.62 -8.20
N PRO A 66 9.78 18.29 -8.51
CA PRO A 66 8.64 19.06 -8.00
C PRO A 66 8.58 18.93 -6.47
N THR A 67 7.84 19.83 -5.82
CA THR A 67 7.59 19.76 -4.36
C THR A 67 6.25 19.15 -4.03
N GLU A 68 5.42 18.89 -5.03
CA GLU A 68 4.12 18.27 -4.88
C GLU A 68 3.72 17.58 -6.18
N ILE A 69 2.83 16.62 -6.05
CA ILE A 69 2.17 15.97 -7.18
C ILE A 69 0.67 16.11 -7.01
N MET A 70 -0.06 16.18 -8.12
CA MET A 70 -1.52 16.11 -8.11
C MET A 70 -1.93 14.65 -8.29
N SER A 71 -2.64 14.10 -7.31
CA SER A 71 -3.16 12.73 -7.39
C SER A 71 -4.54 12.63 -6.76
N ALA A 72 -5.45 11.92 -7.43
CA ALA A 72 -6.75 11.60 -6.88
C ALA A 72 -6.62 10.52 -5.81
N PRO A 73 -7.35 10.64 -4.69
CA PRO A 73 -7.48 9.54 -3.74
C PRO A 73 -7.93 8.25 -4.46
N GLN A 74 -7.22 7.16 -4.22
CA GLN A 74 -7.54 5.87 -4.82
C GLN A 74 -8.79 5.28 -4.16
N THR A 75 -9.67 4.70 -4.97
CA THR A 75 -10.89 4.05 -4.50
C THR A 75 -11.26 2.90 -5.43
N SER A 76 -11.79 1.83 -4.85
CA SER A 76 -12.39 0.69 -5.58
C SER A 76 -13.90 0.57 -5.33
N CYS A 77 -14.42 1.36 -4.41
CA CYS A 77 -15.75 1.17 -3.82
C CYS A 77 -16.59 2.46 -3.79
N SER A 78 -16.07 3.56 -4.36
CA SER A 78 -16.76 4.83 -4.52
C SER A 78 -16.48 5.45 -5.89
N ALA A 79 -17.21 6.52 -6.22
CA ALA A 79 -16.86 7.35 -7.37
C ALA A 79 -15.46 7.96 -7.20
N PRO A 80 -14.71 8.19 -8.29
CA PRO A 80 -13.46 8.93 -8.27
C PRO A 80 -13.64 10.33 -7.66
N ARG A 81 -12.62 10.82 -6.96
CA ARG A 81 -12.57 12.18 -6.40
C ARG A 81 -11.58 13.05 -7.18
N ASP A 82 -11.71 14.35 -7.03
CA ASP A 82 -10.78 15.29 -7.66
C ASP A 82 -9.35 15.12 -7.11
N PRO A 83 -8.32 15.32 -7.95
CA PRO A 83 -6.93 15.29 -7.51
C PRO A 83 -6.62 16.33 -6.44
N ILE A 84 -5.84 15.92 -5.44
CA ILE A 84 -5.30 16.80 -4.40
C ILE A 84 -3.80 16.95 -4.55
N ALA A 85 -3.26 18.08 -4.07
CA ALA A 85 -1.82 18.28 -3.97
C ALA A 85 -1.26 17.42 -2.82
N ILE A 86 -0.28 16.58 -3.15
CA ILE A 86 0.40 15.72 -2.19
C ILE A 86 1.85 16.18 -2.09
N PRO A 87 2.32 16.60 -0.89
CA PRO A 87 3.70 17.01 -0.66
C PRO A 87 4.60 15.79 -0.51
N TYR A 88 4.69 15.01 -1.58
CA TYR A 88 5.51 13.81 -1.73
C TYR A 88 5.83 13.60 -3.21
N VAL A 89 7.07 13.23 -3.50
CA VAL A 89 7.54 12.89 -4.85
C VAL A 89 7.80 11.40 -4.91
N ASP A 90 7.34 10.77 -5.98
CA ASP A 90 7.57 9.34 -6.25
C ASP A 90 7.71 9.10 -7.76
N ASP A 91 8.95 8.88 -8.20
CA ASP A 91 9.23 8.61 -9.61
C ASP A 91 8.79 7.20 -10.05
N ALA A 92 8.51 6.28 -9.12
CA ALA A 92 8.02 4.95 -9.47
C ALA A 92 6.51 4.91 -9.75
N GLY A 93 5.80 6.04 -9.53
CA GLY A 93 4.36 6.15 -9.74
C GLY A 93 3.52 5.47 -8.65
N VAL A 94 4.12 5.10 -7.53
CA VAL A 94 3.43 4.48 -6.38
C VAL A 94 3.28 5.49 -5.24
N SER A 95 2.93 6.71 -5.61
CA SER A 95 3.08 7.92 -4.79
C SER A 95 2.28 7.99 -3.49
N LEU A 96 1.48 6.98 -3.21
CA LEU A 96 0.72 6.85 -1.96
C LEU A 96 1.38 5.89 -0.96
N LEU A 97 2.29 5.01 -1.41
CA LEU A 97 3.01 4.07 -0.55
C LEU A 97 4.35 4.70 -0.13
N GLY A 98 4.41 5.26 1.08
CA GLY A 98 5.62 5.84 1.65
C GLY A 98 5.51 7.31 2.07
N ARG A 99 4.37 7.96 1.81
CA ARG A 99 4.10 9.29 2.34
C ARG A 99 3.90 9.22 3.87
N PRO A 100 4.51 10.12 4.66
CA PRO A 100 4.23 10.21 6.08
C PRO A 100 2.75 10.53 6.34
N PRO A 101 2.09 9.91 7.33
CA PRO A 101 0.74 10.27 7.70
C PRO A 101 0.67 11.73 8.15
N ASN A 102 -0.36 12.46 7.69
CA ASN A 102 -0.66 13.80 8.16
C ASN A 102 -1.80 13.80 9.21
N ALA A 103 -2.18 14.98 9.69
CA ALA A 103 -3.25 15.12 10.67
C ALA A 103 -4.62 14.65 10.15
N ALA A 104 -4.91 14.86 8.87
CA ALA A 104 -6.15 14.38 8.25
C ALA A 104 -6.15 12.85 8.12
N ASP A 105 -5.02 12.24 7.80
CA ASP A 105 -4.87 10.78 7.78
C ASP A 105 -5.12 10.19 9.18
N THR A 106 -4.55 10.83 10.21
CA THR A 106 -4.79 10.43 11.61
C THR A 106 -6.27 10.56 11.99
N ALA A 107 -6.91 11.67 11.63
CA ALA A 107 -8.32 11.90 11.88
C ALA A 107 -9.20 10.88 11.13
N GLY A 108 -8.87 10.56 9.87
CA GLY A 108 -9.56 9.55 9.07
C GLY A 108 -9.45 8.17 9.70
N GLY A 109 -8.25 7.76 10.14
CA GLY A 109 -8.05 6.50 10.85
C GLY A 109 -8.87 6.42 12.13
N LEU A 110 -8.87 7.49 12.94
CA LEU A 110 -9.69 7.56 14.14
C LEU A 110 -11.18 7.48 13.81
N ALA A 111 -11.66 8.20 12.80
CA ALA A 111 -13.06 8.16 12.37
C ALA A 111 -13.49 6.74 11.97
N ILE A 112 -12.66 6.01 11.21
CA ILE A 112 -12.92 4.61 10.85
C ILE A 112 -13.01 3.74 12.12
N THR A 113 -12.08 3.91 13.07
CA THR A 113 -12.10 3.13 14.31
C THR A 113 -13.33 3.44 15.17
N GLU A 114 -13.79 4.68 15.22
CA GLU A 114 -15.02 5.05 15.93
C GLU A 114 -16.26 4.46 15.26
N LEU A 115 -16.30 4.38 13.92
CA LEU A 115 -17.37 3.68 13.21
C LEU A 115 -17.36 2.18 13.55
N ILE A 116 -16.20 1.52 13.54
CA ILE A 116 -16.10 0.10 13.90
C ILE A 116 -16.53 -0.15 15.36
N LYS A 117 -16.21 0.76 16.29
CA LYS A 117 -16.60 0.67 17.71
C LYS A 117 -18.11 0.67 17.95
N GLN A 118 -18.91 1.16 17.01
CA GLN A 118 -20.37 1.13 17.12
C GLN A 118 -20.94 -0.29 17.04
N GLY A 119 -20.20 -1.24 16.45
CA GLY A 119 -20.51 -2.67 16.47
C GLY A 119 -19.76 -3.41 17.58
N GLU A 120 -20.19 -4.63 17.88
CA GLU A 120 -19.61 -5.47 18.94
C GLU A 120 -18.55 -6.45 18.40
N THR A 121 -18.67 -6.84 17.13
CA THR A 121 -17.80 -7.81 16.46
C THR A 121 -16.51 -7.18 15.94
N ALA A 122 -15.49 -8.01 15.70
CA ALA A 122 -14.31 -7.58 14.95
C ALA A 122 -14.72 -7.20 13.51
N ALA A 123 -14.13 -6.13 12.97
CA ALA A 123 -14.43 -5.70 11.61
C ALA A 123 -13.83 -6.68 10.59
N PHE A 124 -14.56 -6.99 9.53
CA PHE A 124 -13.98 -7.62 8.35
C PHE A 124 -13.29 -6.54 7.51
N ALA A 125 -12.00 -6.33 7.74
CA ALA A 125 -11.27 -5.16 7.27
C ALA A 125 -10.08 -5.51 6.38
N GLU A 126 -9.88 -4.75 5.31
CA GLU A 126 -8.68 -4.94 4.47
C GLU A 126 -7.37 -4.51 5.14
N ASP A 127 -7.46 -3.61 6.12
CA ASP A 127 -6.34 -3.20 6.96
C ASP A 127 -6.54 -3.74 8.38
N ALA A 128 -5.65 -4.63 8.79
CA ALA A 128 -5.64 -5.22 10.12
C ALA A 128 -5.41 -4.19 11.24
N GLY A 129 -4.80 -3.04 10.91
CA GLY A 129 -4.46 -2.00 11.88
C GLY A 129 -5.66 -1.49 12.67
N PHE A 130 -6.85 -1.45 12.07
CA PHE A 130 -8.05 -0.99 12.77
C PHE A 130 -8.48 -1.92 13.91
N ASN A 131 -8.53 -3.24 13.66
CA ASN A 131 -8.87 -4.20 14.71
C ASN A 131 -7.79 -4.26 15.79
N LEU A 132 -6.51 -4.22 15.39
CA LEU A 132 -5.39 -4.17 16.34
C LEU A 132 -5.47 -2.95 17.26
N TYR A 133 -5.77 -1.77 16.71
CA TYR A 133 -5.94 -0.54 17.50
C TYR A 133 -7.09 -0.65 18.50
N LEU A 134 -8.16 -1.37 18.15
CA LEU A 134 -9.32 -1.61 19.02
C LEU A 134 -9.15 -2.78 19.99
N GLY A 135 -8.04 -3.52 19.91
CA GLY A 135 -7.84 -4.75 20.68
C GLY A 135 -8.80 -5.88 20.30
N ARG A 136 -9.28 -5.89 19.05
CA ARG A 136 -10.14 -6.94 18.48
C ARG A 136 -9.34 -7.92 17.63
N ASP A 137 -9.90 -9.10 17.42
CA ASP A 137 -9.29 -10.10 16.54
C ASP A 137 -9.09 -9.57 15.13
N VAL A 138 -7.95 -9.91 14.52
CA VAL A 138 -7.69 -9.58 13.12
C VAL A 138 -8.43 -10.59 12.25
N ILE A 139 -9.48 -10.11 11.57
CA ILE A 139 -10.17 -10.89 10.57
C ILE A 139 -9.43 -10.69 9.24
N THR A 140 -8.80 -11.78 8.78
CA THR A 140 -8.21 -12.01 7.45
C THR A 140 -7.00 -11.14 7.02
N ASN A 141 -6.36 -11.58 5.94
CA ASN A 141 -5.35 -10.87 5.15
C ASN A 141 -5.79 -10.97 3.66
N PRO A 142 -6.47 -9.95 3.13
CA PRO A 142 -7.15 -10.03 1.83
C PRO A 142 -6.22 -10.49 0.70
N THR A 143 -5.04 -9.89 0.59
CA THR A 143 -4.09 -10.20 -0.48
C THR A 143 -3.61 -11.65 -0.41
N GLN A 144 -3.29 -12.16 0.77
CA GLN A 144 -2.89 -13.57 0.90
C GLN A 144 -4.06 -14.51 0.65
N LEU A 145 -5.27 -14.16 1.11
CA LEU A 145 -6.48 -14.92 0.83
C LEU A 145 -6.78 -15.00 -0.67
N LEU A 146 -6.66 -13.89 -1.40
CA LEU A 146 -6.81 -13.84 -2.85
C LEU A 146 -5.73 -14.68 -3.56
N ASN A 147 -4.48 -14.65 -3.09
CA ASN A 147 -3.43 -15.50 -3.63
C ASN A 147 -3.74 -16.98 -3.43
N LEU A 148 -4.18 -17.39 -2.25
CA LEU A 148 -4.56 -18.79 -1.98
C LEU A 148 -5.75 -19.21 -2.85
N TYR A 149 -6.75 -18.35 -3.01
CA TYR A 149 -7.90 -18.61 -3.88
C TYR A 149 -7.46 -18.82 -5.34
N ASN A 150 -6.62 -17.94 -5.89
CA ASN A 150 -6.12 -18.06 -7.25
C ASN A 150 -5.26 -19.31 -7.48
N ASN A 151 -4.76 -19.94 -6.41
CA ASN A 151 -4.00 -21.18 -6.47
C ASN A 151 -4.83 -22.42 -6.07
N ASN A 152 -6.16 -22.30 -5.94
CA ASN A 152 -7.05 -23.36 -5.48
C ASN A 152 -6.63 -23.96 -4.12
N ALA A 153 -6.08 -23.13 -3.23
CA ALA A 153 -5.45 -23.53 -1.98
C ALA A 153 -6.23 -23.05 -0.73
N VAL A 154 -7.49 -22.62 -0.89
CA VAL A 154 -8.36 -22.20 0.21
C VAL A 154 -9.80 -22.60 -0.05
N ASP A 155 -10.48 -23.04 1.00
CA ASP A 155 -11.94 -23.22 1.04
C ASP A 155 -12.57 -21.97 1.66
N LEU A 156 -13.50 -21.35 0.94
CA LEU A 156 -14.18 -20.12 1.36
C LEU A 156 -15.55 -20.39 2.01
N THR A 157 -15.99 -21.64 2.11
CA THR A 157 -17.38 -22.01 2.48
C THR A 157 -17.82 -21.36 3.80
N GLU A 158 -17.03 -21.47 4.86
CA GLU A 158 -17.36 -20.91 6.17
C GLU A 158 -17.38 -19.37 6.14
N MET A 159 -16.39 -18.75 5.49
CA MET A 159 -16.32 -17.30 5.36
C MET A 159 -17.53 -16.73 4.61
N LEU A 160 -17.93 -17.38 3.51
CA LEU A 160 -19.11 -16.98 2.76
C LEU A 160 -20.38 -17.13 3.59
N ALA A 161 -20.50 -18.21 4.36
CA ALA A 161 -21.64 -18.40 5.26
C ALA A 161 -21.70 -17.31 6.36
N MET A 162 -20.56 -16.96 6.96
CA MET A 162 -20.51 -15.87 7.95
C MET A 162 -20.91 -14.51 7.35
N LEU A 163 -20.44 -14.21 6.14
CA LEU A 163 -20.84 -12.99 5.43
C LEU A 163 -22.33 -13.00 5.06
N ASP A 164 -22.84 -14.16 4.62
CA ASP A 164 -24.24 -14.37 4.27
C ASP A 164 -25.18 -14.12 5.46
N MET A 165 -24.80 -14.63 6.63
CA MET A 165 -25.49 -14.45 7.91
C MET A 165 -25.26 -13.07 8.55
N GLN A 166 -24.55 -12.16 7.87
CA GLN A 166 -24.19 -10.84 8.40
C GLN A 166 -23.45 -10.90 9.75
N ALA A 167 -22.54 -11.87 9.93
CA ALA A 167 -21.84 -12.11 11.20
C ALA A 167 -20.84 -11.01 11.61
N PHE A 168 -20.63 -10.00 10.78
CA PHE A 168 -19.75 -8.86 11.06
C PHE A 168 -20.58 -7.58 11.07
N ASP A 169 -20.43 -6.73 12.09
CA ASP A 169 -21.17 -5.47 12.18
C ASP A 169 -20.62 -4.39 11.25
N THR A 170 -19.38 -4.58 10.78
CA THR A 170 -18.67 -3.62 9.95
C THR A 170 -17.76 -4.34 8.94
N ILE A 171 -17.89 -3.97 7.67
CA ILE A 171 -16.92 -4.29 6.62
C ILE A 171 -16.15 -3.01 6.26
N VAL A 172 -14.83 -3.11 6.11
CA VAL A 172 -13.99 -1.98 5.71
C VAL A 172 -13.21 -2.35 4.45
N LEU A 173 -13.59 -1.72 3.32
CA LEU A 173 -12.95 -1.92 2.02
C LEU A 173 -12.17 -0.68 1.58
N ARG A 174 -11.08 -0.90 0.86
CA ARG A 174 -10.24 0.15 0.25
C ARG A 174 -9.96 -0.16 -1.21
N ALA A 175 -9.35 -1.31 -1.48
CA ALA A 175 -8.86 -1.74 -2.79
C ALA A 175 -9.58 -2.98 -3.36
N GLN A 176 -10.41 -3.65 -2.56
CA GLN A 176 -11.14 -4.87 -2.92
C GLN A 176 -10.22 -6.04 -3.27
N PHE A 177 -9.17 -6.27 -2.47
CA PHE A 177 -8.23 -7.38 -2.66
C PHE A 177 -8.71 -8.72 -2.09
N TYR A 178 -10.02 -8.97 -2.12
CA TYR A 178 -10.61 -10.24 -1.72
C TYR A 178 -10.90 -11.15 -2.92
N PRO A 179 -11.03 -12.47 -2.72
CA PRO A 179 -11.58 -13.36 -3.74
C PRO A 179 -12.92 -12.85 -4.29
N PRO A 180 -13.20 -12.97 -5.60
CA PRO A 180 -14.45 -12.49 -6.18
C PRO A 180 -15.72 -12.99 -5.46
N PRO A 181 -15.83 -14.27 -5.02
CA PRO A 181 -17.02 -14.73 -4.29
C PRO A 181 -17.25 -14.00 -2.95
N VAL A 182 -16.15 -13.58 -2.28
CA VAL A 182 -16.23 -12.82 -1.02
C VAL A 182 -16.75 -11.42 -1.28
N LEU A 183 -16.24 -10.75 -2.32
CA LEU A 183 -16.70 -9.42 -2.72
C LEU A 183 -18.18 -9.43 -3.15
N GLU A 184 -18.59 -10.46 -3.87
CA GLU A 184 -19.97 -10.65 -4.28
C GLU A 184 -20.90 -10.79 -3.06
N MET A 185 -20.55 -11.65 -2.11
CA MET A 185 -21.34 -11.83 -0.89
C MET A 185 -21.42 -10.54 -0.07
N ILE A 186 -20.31 -9.81 0.06
CA ILE A 186 -20.31 -8.48 0.70
C ILE A 186 -21.27 -7.54 -0.02
N GLY A 187 -21.22 -7.46 -1.35
CA GLY A 187 -22.10 -6.59 -2.14
C GLY A 187 -23.59 -6.92 -2.00
N GLN A 188 -23.93 -8.18 -1.81
CA GLN A 188 -25.31 -8.65 -1.60
C GLN A 188 -25.84 -8.36 -0.19
N ARG A 189 -24.98 -8.51 0.83
CA ARG A 189 -25.42 -8.51 2.24
C ARG A 189 -25.11 -7.22 2.99
N TYR A 190 -24.21 -6.40 2.47
CA TYR A 190 -23.77 -5.16 3.11
C TYR A 190 -23.95 -3.97 2.17
N GLU A 191 -24.09 -2.79 2.77
CA GLU A 191 -24.15 -1.53 2.04
C GLU A 191 -23.21 -0.50 2.62
N THR A 192 -22.62 0.31 1.74
CA THR A 192 -21.76 1.42 2.14
C THR A 192 -22.59 2.49 2.86
N THR A 193 -22.27 2.75 4.12
CA THR A 193 -22.89 3.82 4.91
C THR A 193 -22.01 5.06 4.96
N ASP A 194 -20.69 4.88 4.93
CA ASP A 194 -19.74 5.97 5.08
C ASP A 194 -18.55 5.83 4.13
N LEU A 195 -18.02 6.97 3.71
CA LEU A 195 -16.80 7.09 2.91
C LEU A 195 -15.78 7.94 3.65
N VAL A 196 -14.70 7.32 4.11
CA VAL A 196 -13.65 8.02 4.88
C VAL A 196 -12.36 8.05 4.08
N GLU A 197 -11.79 9.23 3.91
CA GLU A 197 -10.48 9.37 3.27
C GLU A 197 -9.37 9.21 4.31
N MET A 198 -8.39 8.37 4.00
CA MET A 198 -7.20 8.19 4.82
C MET A 198 -6.03 7.77 3.93
N ASN A 199 -4.91 8.46 4.09
CA ASN A 199 -3.63 8.16 3.44
C ASN A 199 -3.71 8.11 1.90
N GLY A 200 -4.58 8.93 1.30
CA GLY A 200 -4.75 9.02 -0.15
C GLY A 200 -5.62 7.90 -0.71
N PHE A 201 -6.36 7.20 0.16
CA PHE A 201 -7.35 6.21 -0.22
C PHE A 201 -8.71 6.62 0.35
N VAL A 202 -9.78 6.26 -0.37
CA VAL A 202 -11.13 6.29 0.16
C VAL A 202 -11.47 4.90 0.66
N TYR A 203 -11.80 4.81 1.95
CA TYR A 203 -12.30 3.62 2.59
C TYR A 203 -13.83 3.64 2.58
N CYS A 204 -14.44 2.53 2.18
CA CYS A 204 -15.87 2.32 2.29
C CYS A 204 -16.15 1.52 3.55
N ILE A 205 -16.93 2.13 4.43
CA ILE A 205 -17.44 1.50 5.64
C ILE A 205 -18.82 0.98 5.31
N MET A 206 -19.00 -0.32 5.47
CA MET A 206 -20.24 -0.99 5.10
C MET A 206 -20.88 -1.65 6.32
N ARG A 207 -22.20 -1.62 6.35
CA ARG A 207 -23.04 -2.20 7.39
C ARG A 207 -23.96 -3.28 6.83
N PRO A 208 -24.42 -4.22 7.67
CA PRO A 208 -25.48 -5.14 7.29
C PRO A 208 -26.66 -4.40 6.66
N ARG A 209 -27.10 -4.81 5.47
CA ARG A 209 -28.34 -4.31 4.88
C ARG A 209 -29.51 -4.72 5.76
N SER A 210 -30.42 -3.78 6.00
CA SER A 210 -31.72 -4.09 6.60
C SER A 210 -32.51 -4.99 5.64
N SER A 211 -33.03 -6.10 6.16
CA SER A 211 -33.83 -7.08 5.40
C SER A 211 -35.17 -6.51 4.94
#